data_AF-A0A349FX41-F1
#
_entry.id   AF-A0A349FX41-F1
#
_cell.length_a   1.000
_cell.length_b   1.000
_cell.length_c   1.000
_cell.angle_alpha   90.00
_cell.angle_beta   90.00
_cell.angle_gamma   90.00
#
_symmetry.space_group_name_H-M   'P 1'
#
loop_
_entity.id
_entity.type
_entity.pdbx_description
1 polymer ?
#
loop_
_entity_poly.entity_id
_entity_poly.type
_entity_poly.pdbx_seq_one_letter_code
_entity_poly.pdbx_strand_id
1 'polypeptide(L)'
;MTGRYKQSQKKSRSRFYIFLSVVFVFVMFKWGLPLFMNLVAGNGAQRINTDNDIIPPQSPIISAIPDATNSARLTIEGFTEAGASVELLLNDQVDKIIRADETGTFVFETTLISGQNRI
;
A
#
# COMPACT_ATOMS: atom_id res chain seq x y z
N MET A 1 -16.85 54.58 -59.72
CA MET A 1 -17.47 53.25 -59.41
C MET A 1 -16.43 52.37 -58.73
N THR A 2 -16.25 52.45 -57.41
CA THR A 2 -15.15 51.72 -56.74
C THR A 2 -15.50 51.42 -55.28
N GLY A 3 -16.43 50.48 -55.05
CA GLY A 3 -16.96 50.27 -53.69
C GLY A 3 -17.44 48.87 -53.33
N ARG A 4 -17.19 47.83 -54.14
CA ARG A 4 -17.73 46.48 -53.86
C ARG A 4 -16.70 45.36 -53.72
N TYR A 5 -15.44 45.59 -54.12
CA TYR A 5 -14.41 44.52 -54.12
C TYR A 5 -13.72 44.29 -52.76
N LYS A 6 -13.73 45.26 -51.83
CA LYS A 6 -13.07 45.13 -50.51
C LYS A 6 -13.87 44.33 -49.46
N GLN A 7 -15.17 44.12 -49.66
CA GLN A 7 -16.02 43.44 -48.66
C GLN A 7 -15.97 41.90 -48.75
N SER A 8 -15.80 41.33 -49.94
CA SER A 8 -15.78 39.85 -50.12
C SER A 8 -14.54 39.19 -49.49
N GLN A 9 -13.37 39.83 -49.59
CA GLN A 9 -12.11 39.29 -49.06
C GLN A 9 -12.01 39.31 -47.52
N LYS A 10 -12.80 40.13 -46.83
CA LYS A 10 -12.83 40.15 -45.35
C LYS A 10 -13.62 38.99 -44.75
N LYS A 11 -14.67 38.52 -45.45
CA LYS A 11 -15.57 37.46 -44.96
C LYS A 11 -14.91 36.07 -44.99
N SER A 12 -14.07 35.77 -45.98
CA SER A 12 -13.34 34.50 -46.06
C SER A 12 -12.21 34.40 -45.03
N ARG A 13 -11.49 35.50 -44.79
CA ARG A 13 -10.44 35.58 -43.76
C ARG A 13 -11.01 35.36 -42.36
N SER A 14 -12.20 35.90 -42.07
CA SER A 14 -12.89 35.66 -40.80
C SER A 14 -13.24 34.17 -40.59
N ARG A 15 -13.77 33.49 -41.61
CA ARG A 15 -14.07 32.04 -41.53
C ARG A 15 -12.82 31.20 -41.28
N PHE A 16 -11.69 31.61 -41.86
CA PHE A 16 -10.40 30.96 -41.63
C PHE A 16 -9.97 31.07 -40.15
N TYR A 17 -10.09 32.25 -39.53
CA TYR A 17 -9.74 32.42 -38.12
C TYR A 17 -10.70 31.70 -37.16
N ILE A 18 -11.99 31.60 -37.51
CA ILE A 18 -12.96 30.80 -36.74
C ILE A 18 -12.56 29.33 -36.78
N PHE A 19 -12.24 28.81 -37.97
CA PHE A 19 -11.77 27.43 -38.11
C PHE A 19 -10.46 27.20 -37.34
N LEU A 20 -9.50 28.12 -37.47
CA LEU A 20 -8.22 28.06 -36.76
C LEU A 20 -8.41 28.06 -35.24
N SER A 21 -9.35 28.86 -34.72
CA SER A 21 -9.69 28.89 -33.30
C SER A 21 -10.28 27.56 -32.81
N VAL A 22 -11.21 26.97 -33.56
CA VAL A 22 -11.79 25.65 -33.21
C VAL A 22 -10.72 24.56 -33.21
N VAL A 23 -9.83 24.55 -34.21
CA VAL A 23 -8.70 23.62 -34.26
C VAL A 23 -7.74 23.85 -33.09
N PHE A 24 -7.45 25.10 -32.77
CA PHE A 24 -6.58 25.45 -31.65
C PHE A 24 -7.15 24.97 -30.31
N VAL A 25 -8.45 25.16 -30.08
CA VAL A 25 -9.14 24.64 -28.88
C VAL A 25 -9.03 23.12 -28.83
N PHE A 26 -9.29 22.42 -29.94
CA PHE A 26 -9.17 20.96 -29.99
C PHE A 26 -7.74 20.46 -29.67
N VAL A 27 -6.72 21.13 -30.21
CA VAL A 27 -5.30 20.85 -29.91
C VAL A 27 -4.98 21.16 -28.45
N MET A 28 -5.49 22.25 -27.88
CA MET A 28 -5.30 22.57 -26.47
C MET A 28 -5.95 21.54 -25.56
N PHE A 29 -7.16 21.06 -25.85
CA PHE A 29 -7.78 20.00 -25.06
C PHE A 29 -7.03 18.67 -25.14
N LYS A 30 -6.55 18.30 -26.33
CA LYS A 30 -5.89 17.00 -26.53
C LYS A 30 -4.43 17.00 -26.06
N TRP A 31 -3.70 18.10 -26.26
CA TRP A 31 -2.26 18.18 -25.99
C TRP A 31 -1.89 19.29 -25.02
N GLY A 32 -2.49 20.48 -25.11
CA GLY A 32 -2.14 21.61 -24.24
C GLY A 32 -2.41 21.38 -22.76
N LEU A 33 -3.65 21.01 -22.41
CA LEU A 33 -4.07 20.75 -21.03
C LEU A 33 -3.26 19.61 -20.40
N PRO A 34 -3.08 18.44 -21.04
CA PRO A 34 -2.24 17.38 -20.47
C PRO A 34 -0.78 17.83 -20.24
N LEU A 35 -0.19 18.59 -21.18
CA LEU A 35 1.16 19.12 -21.02
C LEU A 35 1.27 20.11 -19.84
N PHE A 36 0.29 21.01 -19.70
CA PHE A 36 0.25 21.97 -18.60
C PHE A 36 0.05 21.29 -17.23
N MET A 37 -0.84 20.30 -17.16
CA MET A 37 -1.07 19.54 -15.93
C MET A 37 0.19 18.79 -15.50
N ASN A 38 0.94 18.19 -16.43
CA ASN A 38 2.20 17.52 -16.11
C ASN A 38 3.28 18.50 -15.61
N LEU A 39 3.28 19.74 -16.09
CA LEU A 39 4.24 20.77 -15.68
C LEU A 39 3.95 21.30 -14.27
N VAL A 40 2.67 21.52 -13.93
CA VAL A 40 2.27 22.11 -12.64
C VAL A 40 2.08 21.04 -11.55
N ALA A 41 1.47 19.90 -11.87
CA ALA A 41 1.17 18.85 -10.91
C ALA A 41 2.26 17.76 -10.82
N GLY A 42 3.24 17.76 -11.73
CA GLY A 42 4.24 16.69 -11.85
C GLY A 42 3.65 15.40 -12.44
N ASN A 43 4.53 14.48 -12.88
CA ASN A 43 4.20 13.20 -13.55
C ASN A 43 3.56 12.13 -12.64
N GLY A 44 2.73 12.54 -11.69
CA GLY A 44 2.09 11.67 -10.74
C GLY A 44 1.92 12.40 -9.44
N ALA A 45 0.68 12.76 -9.13
CA ALA A 45 0.29 12.84 -7.74
C ALA A 45 0.62 11.48 -7.13
N GLN A 46 1.78 11.38 -6.48
CA GLN A 46 2.11 10.28 -5.59
C GLN A 46 0.95 10.28 -4.58
N ARG A 47 0.02 9.35 -4.75
CA ARG A 47 -0.88 9.01 -3.65
C ARG A 47 0.05 8.46 -2.59
N ILE A 48 0.41 9.30 -1.64
CA ILE A 48 1.10 8.86 -0.44
C ILE A 48 0.08 7.95 0.23
N ASN A 49 0.28 6.63 0.12
CA ASN A 49 -0.44 5.67 0.93
C ASN A 49 0.00 5.94 2.37
N THR A 50 -0.83 6.65 3.12
CA THR A 50 -0.60 6.98 4.53
C THR A 50 -1.07 5.84 5.46
N ASP A 51 -0.99 4.59 5.01
CA ASP A 51 -1.24 3.42 5.85
C ASP A 51 0.08 2.75 6.23
N ASN A 52 1.01 3.55 6.76
CA ASN A 52 2.12 2.96 7.51
C ASN A 52 1.59 2.69 8.92
N ASP A 53 1.28 1.43 9.19
CA ASP A 53 0.96 0.98 10.53
C ASP A 53 2.19 1.16 11.43
N ILE A 54 2.03 1.96 12.48
CA ILE A 54 3.06 2.30 13.46
C ILE A 54 2.69 1.83 14.87
N ILE A 55 1.53 1.20 15.04
CA ILE A 55 1.09 0.72 16.34
C ILE A 55 1.71 -0.67 16.52
N PRO A 56 2.55 -0.89 17.55
CA PRO A 56 3.11 -2.21 17.78
C PRO A 56 1.98 -3.18 18.15
N PRO A 57 2.12 -4.48 17.78
CA PRO A 57 1.13 -5.47 18.13
C PRO A 57 1.06 -5.67 19.63
N GLN A 58 -0.08 -6.14 20.11
CA GLN A 58 -0.24 -6.50 21.52
C GLN A 58 0.73 -7.63 21.92
N SER A 59 1.20 -7.60 23.17
CA SER A 59 2.01 -8.70 23.70
C SER A 59 1.20 -10.00 23.68
N PRO A 60 1.80 -11.13 23.24
CA PRO A 60 1.12 -12.41 23.23
C PRO A 60 0.83 -12.90 24.66
N ILE A 61 -0.31 -13.56 24.82
CA ILE A 61 -0.72 -14.23 26.06
C ILE A 61 -0.61 -15.73 25.81
N ILE A 62 0.07 -16.46 26.69
CA ILE A 62 0.23 -17.91 26.60
C ILE A 62 -0.61 -18.62 27.65
N SER A 63 -1.09 -19.81 27.30
CA SER A 63 -1.69 -20.76 28.23
C SER A 63 -0.66 -21.22 29.27
N ALA A 64 -1.13 -21.63 30.45
CA ALA A 64 -0.26 -22.13 31.50
C ALA A 64 0.50 -23.38 31.02
N ILE A 65 1.82 -23.32 31.08
CA ILE A 65 2.71 -24.45 30.84
C ILE A 65 3.02 -25.17 32.16
N PRO A 66 3.23 -26.50 32.15
CA PRO A 66 3.56 -27.25 33.34
C PRO A 66 4.98 -26.92 33.84
N ASP A 67 5.17 -26.83 35.16
CA ASP A 67 6.48 -26.59 35.77
C ASP A 67 7.49 -27.72 35.49
N ALA A 68 6.99 -28.95 35.27
CA ALA A 68 7.79 -30.11 34.89
C ALA A 68 7.00 -31.07 34.01
N THR A 69 7.69 -31.74 33.08
CA THR A 69 7.12 -32.77 32.20
C THR A 69 8.12 -33.90 32.00
N ASN A 70 7.62 -35.13 31.80
CA ASN A 70 8.44 -36.28 31.40
C ASN A 70 8.49 -36.48 29.88
N SER A 71 7.77 -35.65 29.11
CA SER A 71 7.75 -35.67 27.66
C SER A 71 8.74 -34.64 27.11
N ALA A 72 9.54 -35.05 26.12
CA ALA A 72 10.36 -34.12 25.37
C ALA A 72 9.52 -33.22 24.44
N ARG A 73 8.29 -33.61 24.07
CA ARG A 73 7.41 -32.77 23.26
C ARG A 73 6.52 -31.91 24.16
N LEU A 74 6.51 -30.62 23.90
CA LEU A 74 5.64 -29.64 24.57
C LEU A 74 4.85 -28.85 23.53
N THR A 75 3.55 -28.75 23.76
CA THR A 75 2.65 -27.88 22.99
C THR A 75 2.43 -26.59 23.78
N ILE A 76 2.65 -25.44 23.13
CA ILE A 76 2.46 -24.11 23.70
C ILE A 76 1.40 -23.41 22.88
N GLU A 77 0.33 -22.99 23.52
CA GLU A 77 -0.81 -22.34 22.88
C GLU A 77 -1.01 -20.96 23.47
N GLY A 78 -1.53 -20.04 22.67
CA GLY A 78 -1.77 -18.69 23.12
C GLY A 78 -2.56 -17.85 22.13
N PHE A 79 -2.68 -16.57 22.46
CA PHE A 79 -3.44 -15.59 21.72
C PHE A 79 -2.66 -14.27 21.59
N THR A 80 -2.75 -13.63 20.42
CA THR A 80 -2.21 -12.29 20.15
C THR A 80 -3.06 -11.60 19.09
N GLU A 81 -2.57 -10.51 18.50
CA GLU A 81 -3.20 -9.87 17.35
C GLU A 81 -3.19 -10.79 16.11
N ALA A 82 -4.33 -10.83 15.41
CA ALA A 82 -4.50 -11.63 14.21
C ALA A 82 -3.46 -11.27 13.14
N GLY A 83 -2.79 -12.27 12.58
CA GLY A 83 -1.75 -12.08 11.58
C GLY A 83 -0.42 -11.52 12.11
N ALA A 84 -0.26 -11.30 13.42
CA ALA A 84 1.01 -10.94 14.03
C ALA A 84 2.00 -12.11 13.99
N SER A 85 3.30 -11.80 13.92
CA SER A 85 4.37 -12.80 13.99
C SER A 85 4.75 -13.04 15.44
N VAL A 86 4.74 -14.30 15.87
CA VAL A 86 5.13 -14.74 17.21
C VAL A 86 6.39 -15.57 17.11
N GLU A 87 7.36 -15.26 17.98
CA GLU A 87 8.65 -15.94 18.06
C GLU A 87 8.73 -16.71 19.37
N LEU A 88 9.02 -18.02 19.28
CA LEU A 88 9.26 -18.89 20.42
C LEU A 88 10.77 -18.98 20.65
N LEU A 89 11.20 -18.59 21.84
CA LEU A 89 12.57 -18.80 22.29
C LEU A 89 12.61 -20.04 23.19
N LEU A 90 13.51 -20.97 22.89
CA LEU A 90 13.85 -22.09 23.76
C LEU A 90 15.31 -21.94 24.18
N ASN A 91 15.54 -21.81 25.48
CA ASN A 91 16.87 -21.60 26.07
C ASN A 91 17.60 -20.39 25.45
N ASP A 92 16.88 -19.25 25.34
CA ASP A 92 17.39 -17.99 24.78
C ASP A 92 17.77 -18.05 23.29
N GLN A 93 17.38 -19.12 22.58
CA GLN A 93 17.55 -19.26 21.15
C GLN A 93 16.21 -19.36 20.45
N VAL A 94 16.11 -18.77 19.26
CA VAL A 94 14.92 -18.85 18.41
C VAL A 94 14.71 -20.31 17.99
N ASP A 95 13.64 -20.92 18.47
CA ASP A 95 13.23 -22.26 18.06
C ASP A 95 12.34 -22.18 16.82
N LYS A 96 11.28 -21.37 16.89
CA LYS A 96 10.27 -21.26 15.84
C LYS A 96 9.66 -19.86 15.75
N ILE A 97 9.18 -19.52 14.56
CA ILE A 97 8.40 -18.32 14.29
C ILE A 97 7.12 -18.76 13.57
N ILE A 98 5.97 -18.35 14.08
CA ILE A 98 4.66 -18.61 13.45
C ILE A 98 3.85 -17.33 13.37
N ARG A 99 2.88 -17.31 12.46
CA ARG A 99 1.90 -16.23 12.35
C ARG A 99 0.62 -16.63 13.07
N ALA A 100 0.07 -15.74 13.88
CA ALA A 100 -1.25 -15.94 14.47
C ALA A 100 -2.32 -15.99 13.38
N ASP A 101 -3.34 -16.83 13.57
CA ASP A 101 -4.44 -16.98 12.63
C ASP A 101 -5.38 -15.76 12.61
N GLU A 102 -6.46 -15.84 11.83
CA GLU A 102 -7.47 -14.77 11.73
C GLU A 102 -8.17 -14.46 13.06
N THR A 103 -8.18 -15.42 13.99
CA THR A 103 -8.72 -15.21 15.33
C THR A 103 -7.70 -14.57 16.26
N GLY A 104 -6.40 -14.70 15.98
CA GLY A 104 -5.30 -14.31 16.88
C GLY A 104 -4.68 -15.51 17.60
N THR A 105 -5.14 -16.73 17.34
CA THR A 105 -4.66 -17.95 18.00
C THR A 105 -3.36 -18.42 17.37
N PHE A 106 -2.47 -18.96 18.20
CA PHE A 106 -1.23 -19.57 17.75
C PHE A 106 -0.89 -20.82 18.56
N VAL A 107 -0.22 -21.78 17.91
CA VAL A 107 0.20 -23.05 18.52
C VAL A 107 1.62 -23.39 18.08
N PHE A 108 2.50 -23.62 19.05
CA PHE A 108 3.84 -24.15 18.85
C PHE A 108 3.95 -25.58 19.35
N GLU A 109 4.64 -26.42 18.60
CA GLU A 109 5.15 -27.71 19.08
C GLU A 109 6.68 -27.62 19.16
N THR A 110 7.24 -27.73 20.36
CA THR A 110 8.69 -27.67 20.57
C THR A 110 9.23 -28.95 21.21
N THR A 111 10.53 -29.16 21.09
CA THR A 111 11.23 -30.32 21.68
C THR A 111 12.19 -29.87 22.76
N LEU A 112 11.88 -30.23 24.00
CA LEU A 112 12.68 -29.97 25.19
C LEU A 112 13.91 -30.88 25.25
N ILE A 113 14.97 -30.36 25.87
CA ILE A 113 16.14 -31.16 26.25
C ILE A 113 15.96 -31.74 27.65
N SER A 114 16.74 -32.77 27.99
CA SER A 114 16.74 -33.30 29.35
C SER A 114 17.28 -32.27 30.34
N GLY A 115 16.63 -32.14 31.49
CA GLY A 115 16.98 -31.17 32.52
C GLY A 115 16.14 -29.90 32.42
N GLN A 116 16.75 -28.75 32.68
CA GLN A 116 16.05 -27.48 32.75
C GLN A 116 15.91 -26.85 31.37
N ASN A 117 14.71 -26.39 31.04
CA ASN A 117 14.39 -25.68 29.82
C ASN A 117 13.79 -24.32 30.19
N ARG A 118 14.14 -23.27 29.45
CA ARG A 118 13.55 -21.94 29.57
C ARG A 118 12.79 -21.60 28.30
N ILE A 119 11.56 -21.15 28.47
CA ILE A 119 10.65 -20.70 27.43
C ILE A 119 10.31 -19.24 27.72
#